data_AF-A0A947JQF2-F1
#
_entry.id   AF-A0A947JQF2-F1
#
_cell.length_a   1.000
_cell.length_b   1.000
_cell.length_c   1.000
_cell.angle_alpha   90.00
_cell.angle_beta   90.00
_cell.angle_gamma   90.00
#
_symmetry.space_group_name_H-M   'P 1'
#
loop_
_entity.id
_entity.type
_entity.pdbx_description
1 polymer ?
#
loop_
_entity_poly.entity_id
_entity_poly.type
_entity_poly.pdbx_seq_one_letter_code
_entity_poly.pdbx_strand_id
1 'polypeptide(L)' 'MQFRRVSPAQLNVFKDTLMKNGLKCTLRRSRGEDILAACGQLRLQLESAKNKAVTCNL' A
#
# COMPACT_ATOMS: atom_id res chain seq x y z
N MET A 1 5.08 1.40 -14.86
CA MET A 1 5.78 1.09 -13.60
C MET A 1 4.86 0.23 -12.74
N GLN A 2 5.27 -0.99 -12.39
CA GLN A 2 4.50 -1.86 -11.50
C GLN A 2 5.06 -1.70 -10.08
N PHE A 3 4.23 -1.24 -9.15
CA PHE A 3 4.60 -1.15 -7.73
C PHE A 3 4.35 -2.50 -7.05
N ARG A 4 5.29 -2.93 -6.21
CA ARG A 4 5.20 -4.18 -5.45
C ARG A 4 5.51 -3.91 -3.98
N ARG A 5 4.90 -4.68 -3.08
CA ARG A 5 5.28 -4.69 -1.66
C ARG A 5 6.74 -5.10 -1.49
N VAL A 6 7.41 -4.40 -0.58
CA VAL A 6 8.76 -4.74 -0.14
C VAL A 6 8.76 -6.02 0.70
N SER A 7 9.87 -6.74 0.66
CA SER A 7 10.05 -7.92 1.52
C SER A 7 10.17 -7.52 2.99
N PRO A 8 9.77 -8.41 3.93
CA PRO A 8 9.89 -8.13 5.37
C PRO A 8 11.34 -7.89 5.81
N ALA A 9 12.32 -8.55 5.17
CA ALA A 9 13.74 -8.35 5.45
C ALA A 9 14.21 -6.92 5.11
N GLN A 10 13.85 -6.41 3.93
CA GLN A 10 14.19 -5.04 3.51
C GLN A 10 13.49 -3.99 4.38
N LEU A 11 12.25 -4.26 4.78
CA LEU A 11 11.47 -3.38 5.66
C LEU A 11 12.12 -3.26 7.06
N ASN A 12 12.67 -4.37 7.58
CA ASN A 12 13.41 -4.37 8.85
C ASN A 12 14.73 -3.60 8.74
N VAL A 13 15.51 -3.78 7.68
CA VAL A 13 16.76 -3.03 7.46
C VAL A 13 16.50 -1.52 7.42
N PHE A 14 15.41 -1.11 6.76
CA PHE A 14 15.02 0.30 6.70
C PHE A 14 14.65 0.85 8.09
N LYS A 15 13.83 0.11 8.84
CA LYS A 15 13.48 0.45 10.22
C LYS A 15 14.73 0.58 11.10
N ASP A 16 15.63 -0.40 11.04
CA ASP A 16 16.84 -0.44 11.86
C ASP A 16 17.77 0.73 11.53
N THR A 17 17.85 1.11 10.26
CA THR A 17 18.61 2.28 9.82
C THR A 17 18.05 3.56 10.44
N LEU A 18 16.73 3.75 10.41
CA LEU A 18 16.09 4.93 11.01
C LEU A 18 16.24 4.96 12.54
N MET A 19 16.07 3.82 13.20
CA MET A 19 16.24 3.71 14.66
C MET A 19 17.68 4.01 15.10
N LYS A 20 18.68 3.54 14.35
CA LYS A 20 20.10 3.84 14.62
C LYS A 20 20.42 5.33 14.53
N ASN A 21 19.67 6.08 13.71
CA ASN A 21 19.80 7.53 13.59
C ASN A 21 18.99 8.30 14.66
N GLY A 22 18.46 7.61 15.69
CA GLY A 22 17.70 8.23 16.78
C GLY A 22 16.24 8.54 16.43
N LEU A 23 15.76 8.13 15.26
CA LEU A 23 14.38 8.35 14.83
C LEU A 23 13.48 7.22 15.34
N LYS A 24 12.53 7.55 16.21
CA LYS A 24 11.55 6.58 16.70
C LYS A 24 10.55 6.24 15.59
N CYS A 25 10.73 5.08 14.98
CA CYS A 25 9.89 4.59 13.89
C CYS A 25 9.19 3.28 14.26
N THR A 26 7.93 3.15 13.83
CA THR A 26 7.11 1.96 14.06
C THR A 26 6.51 1.48 12.74
N LEU A 27 6.45 0.16 12.57
CA LEU A 27 5.88 -0.45 11.38
C LEU A 27 4.38 -0.64 11.59
N ARG A 28 3.57 0.02 10.77
CA ARG A 28 2.12 -0.17 10.77
C ARG A 28 1.78 -1.46 10.02
N ARG A 29 1.15 -2.41 10.71
CA ARG A 29 0.60 -3.61 10.07
C ARG A 29 -0.61 -3.21 9.21
N SER A 30 -0.71 -3.78 8.01
CA SER A 30 -1.94 -3.70 7.22
C SER A 30 -3.07 -4.37 8.01
N ARG A 31 -4.22 -3.70 8.07
CA ARG A 31 -5.46 -4.21 8.66
C ARG A 31 -6.48 -4.23 7.53
N GLY A 32 -7.28 -5.30 7.40
CA GLY A 32 -8.31 -5.41 6.37
C GLY A 32 -7.80 -5.77 4.97
N GLU A 33 -6.64 -6.40 4.86
CA GLU A 33 -6.11 -6.90 3.58
C GLU A 33 -6.89 -8.11 3.06
N ASP A 34 -7.41 -8.90 4.00
CA ASP A 34 -8.32 -10.03 3.83
C ASP A 34 -9.70 -9.62 3.25
N ILE A 35 -10.20 -8.43 3.61
CA ILE A 35 -11.50 -7.92 3.14
C ILE A 35 -11.38 -6.84 2.06
N LEU A 36 -10.23 -6.73 1.39
CA LEU A 36 -9.95 -5.72 0.36
C LEU A 36 -10.18 -4.26 0.83
N ALA A 37 -10.08 -4.01 2.13
CA ALA A 37 -10.27 -2.71 2.76
C ALA A 37 -8.95 -2.09 3.27
N ALA A 38 -7.80 -2.60 2.81
CA ALA A 38 -6.52 -2.02 3.18
C ALA A 38 -6.41 -0.58 2.64
N CYS A 39 -5.63 0.25 3.34
CA CYS A 39 -5.44 1.65 2.97
C CYS A 39 -5.06 1.79 1.48
N GLY A 40 -5.88 2.51 0.71
CA GLY A 40 -5.70 2.74 -0.73
C GLY A 40 -6.54 1.84 -1.65
N GLN A 41 -7.00 0.67 -1.19
CA GLN A 41 -7.80 -0.26 -2.03
C GLN A 41 -9.20 0.27 -2.36
N LEU A 42 -9.86 0.93 -1.40
CA LEU A 42 -11.18 1.55 -1.59
C LEU A 42 -11.17 2.62 -2.70
N ARG A 43 -10.11 3.42 -2.77
CA ARG A 43 -9.95 4.45 -3.82
C ARG A 43 -9.73 3.82 -5.20
N LEU A 44 -8.91 2.76 -5.26
CA LEU A 44 -8.67 2.02 -6.50
C LEU A 44 -9.95 1.39 -7.05
N GLN A 45 -10.86 0.89 -6.20
CA GLN A 45 -12.15 0.38 -6.66
C GLN A 45 -13.01 1.45 -7.32
N LEU A 46 -13.06 2.67 -6.77
CA LEU A 46 -13.80 3.78 -7.36
C LEU A 46 -13.18 4.26 -8.68
N GLU A 47 -11.85 4.38 -8.76
CA GLU A 47 -11.14 4.75 -9.99
C GLU A 47 -11.30 3.67 -11.07
N SER A 48 -11.26 2.39 -10.70
CA SER A 48 -11.53 1.26 -11.62
C SER A 48 -12.97 1.29 -12.14
N ALA A 49 -13.95 1.56 -11.27
CA ALA A 49 -15.35 1.67 -11.66
C ALA A 49 -15.61 2.86 -12.60
N LYS A 50 -14.96 4.01 -12.35
CA LYS A 50 -15.02 5.18 -13.23
C LYS A 50 -14.42 4.90 -14.60
N ASN A 51 -13.25 4.26 -14.66
CA ASN A 51 -12.61 3.90 -15.94
C ASN A 51 -13.47 2.93 -16.77
N LYS A 52 -14.16 1.98 -16.12
CA LYS A 52 -15.06 1.02 -16.78
C LYS A 52 -16.31 1.69 -17.37
N ALA A 53 -16.82 2.74 -16.73
CA ALA A 53 -17.94 3.52 -17.25
C ALA A 53 -17.56 4.38 -18.47
N VAL A 54 -16.30 4.83 -18.56
CA VAL A 54 -15.80 5.61 -19.71
C VAL A 54 -15.63 4.73 -20.96
N THR A 55 -15.25 3.45 -20.80
CA THR A 55 -15.09 2.52 -21.94
C THR A 55 -16.39 1.95 -22.49
N CYS A 56 -17.53 2.17 -21.81
CA CYS A 56 -18.84 1.65 -22.23
C CYS A 56 -19.66 2.65 -23.07
N ASN A 57 -19.09 3.82 -23.41
CA ASN A 57 -19.73 4.86 -24.22
C ASN A 57 -19.03 5.08 -25.59
N LEU A 58 -18.36 4.05 -26.12
CA LEU A 58 -17.87 4.02 -27.51
C LEU A 58 -18.43 2.78 -28.22
#